data_AF-A0A9E4XZ73-F1
#
_entry.id   AF-A0A9E4XZ73-F1
#
_cell.length_a   1.000
_cell.length_b   1.000
_cell.length_c   1.000
_cell.angle_alpha   90.00
_cell.angle_beta   90.00
_cell.angle_gamma   90.00
#
_symmetry.space_group_name_H-M   'P 1'
#
loop_
_entity.id
_entity.type
_entity.pdbx_description
1 polymer ?
#
loop_
_entity_poly.entity_id
_entity_poly.type
_entity_poly.pdbx_seq_one_letter_code
_entity_poly.pdbx_strand_id
1 'polypeptide(L)' 'MWQVSDADLEAIAIGAGILGTGGGGNPYVGQLRAKQAIKKWGPVTVLAPEELPEDAQVVCVGGIG' A
#
# COMPACT_ATOMS: atom_id res chain seq x y z
N MET A 1 -12.63 -3.31 -8.61
CA MET A 1 -12.25 -3.44 -7.19
C MET A 1 -11.53 -4.75 -6.87
N TRP A 2 -10.29 -4.69 -6.37
CA TRP A 2 -9.57 -5.84 -5.79
C TRP A 2 -9.15 -5.55 -4.34
N GLN A 3 -8.84 -6.58 -3.57
CA GLN A 3 -8.47 -6.46 -2.15
C GLN A 3 -6.99 -6.84 -1.96
N VAL A 4 -6.25 -6.00 -1.27
CA VAL A 4 -4.90 -6.32 -0.76
C VAL A 4 -5.05 -7.02 0.59
N SER A 5 -4.51 -8.23 0.67
CA SER A 5 -4.48 -9.06 1.87
C SER A 5 -3.04 -9.29 2.33
N ASP A 6 -2.87 -9.99 3.47
CA ASP A 6 -1.54 -10.36 3.98
C ASP A 6 -0.71 -11.16 2.96
N ALA A 7 -1.37 -11.95 2.11
CA ALA A 7 -0.71 -12.79 1.11
C ALA A 7 -0.05 -11.96 -0.01
N ASP A 8 -0.53 -10.75 -0.27
CA ASP A 8 -0.06 -9.90 -1.36
C ASP A 8 1.14 -9.04 -0.96
N LEU A 9 1.35 -8.85 0.34
CA LEU A 9 2.30 -7.88 0.88
C LEU A 9 3.75 -8.18 0.49
N GLU A 10 4.14 -9.45 0.37
CA GLU A 10 5.49 -9.83 -0.03
C GLU A 10 5.78 -9.42 -1.48
N ALA A 11 4.87 -9.72 -2.40
CA ALA A 11 4.98 -9.31 -3.79
C ALA A 11 5.02 -7.77 -3.93
N ILE A 12 4.18 -7.07 -3.17
CA ILE A 12 4.16 -5.60 -3.14
C ILE A 12 5.48 -5.04 -2.62
N ALA A 13 6.05 -5.58 -1.55
CA ALA A 13 7.31 -5.11 -0.98
C ALA A 13 8.49 -5.32 -1.96
N ILE A 14 8.54 -6.46 -2.65
CA ILE A 14 9.55 -6.74 -3.67
C ILE A 14 9.40 -5.74 -4.84
N GLY A 15 8.18 -5.60 -5.36
CA GLY A 15 7.88 -4.66 -6.44
C GLY A 15 8.24 -3.22 -6.08
N ALA A 16 7.89 -2.77 -4.87
CA ALA A 16 8.26 -1.45 -4.36
C ALA A 16 9.78 -1.26 -4.26
N GLY A 17 10.53 -2.29 -3.84
CA GLY A 17 11.99 -2.25 -3.82
C GLY A 17 12.61 -2.13 -5.22
N ILE A 18 12.08 -2.86 -6.20
CA ILE A 18 12.55 -2.81 -7.60
C ILE A 18 12.22 -1.45 -8.23
N LEU A 19 10.97 -1.01 -8.11
CA LEU A 19 10.46 0.22 -8.74
C LEU A 19 10.92 1.49 -8.02
N GLY A 20 11.35 1.37 -6.76
CA GLY A 20 11.88 2.49 -5.98
C GLY A 20 13.30 2.91 -6.34
N THR A 21 13.98 2.17 -7.23
CA THR A 21 15.33 2.50 -7.77
C THR A 21 16.36 2.88 -6.70
N GLY A 22 16.33 2.22 -5.54
CA GLY A 22 17.23 2.47 -4.40
C GLY A 22 16.75 3.53 -3.39
N GLY A 23 15.61 4.17 -3.63
CA GLY A 23 14.93 5.10 -2.71
C GLY A 23 13.63 4.53 -2.14
N GLY A 24 12.77 5.41 -1.60
CA GLY A 24 11.43 5.05 -1.10
C GLY A 24 11.38 4.45 0.31
N GLY A 25 12.53 4.36 0.99
CA GLY A 25 12.66 3.74 2.30
C GLY A 25 12.78 2.22 2.23
N ASN A 26 12.85 1.54 3.39
CA ASN A 26 13.00 0.09 3.45
C ASN A 26 11.63 -0.61 3.23
N PRO A 27 11.42 -1.36 2.13
CA PRO A 27 10.13 -2.00 1.84
C PRO A 27 9.72 -3.04 2.88
N TYR A 28 10.67 -3.73 3.50
CA TYR A 28 10.38 -4.73 4.55
C TYR A 28 9.73 -4.08 5.78
N VAL A 29 10.20 -2.90 6.18
CA VAL A 29 9.59 -2.15 7.29
C VAL A 29 8.16 -1.71 6.93
N GLY A 30 7.94 -1.26 5.69
CA GLY A 30 6.60 -0.95 5.18
C GLY A 30 5.67 -2.17 5.19
N GLN A 31 6.17 -3.32 4.74
CA GLN A 31 5.45 -4.59 4.72
C GLN A 31 4.97 -5.01 6.11
N LEU A 32 5.84 -4.93 7.13
CA LEU A 32 5.48 -5.28 8.51
C LEU A 32 4.37 -4.37 9.07
N ARG A 33 4.44 -3.07 8.78
CA ARG A 33 3.40 -2.11 9.18
C ARG A 33 2.06 -2.41 8.49
N ALA A 34 2.10 -2.66 7.17
CA ALA A 34 0.91 -3.03 6.41
C ALA A 34 0.28 -4.34 6.92
N LYS A 35 1.11 -5.35 7.21
CA LYS A 35 0.71 -6.63 7.80
C LYS A 35 0.00 -6.45 9.14
N GLN A 36 0.55 -5.61 10.02
CA GLN A 36 -0.09 -5.30 11.29
C GLN A 36 -1.44 -4.60 11.11
N ALA A 37 -1.53 -3.64 10.19
CA ALA A 37 -2.78 -2.93 9.89
C ALA A 37 -3.84 -3.88 9.32
N ILE A 38 -3.49 -4.71 8.34
CA ILE A 38 -4.41 -5.68 7.72
C ILE A 38 -4.89 -6.72 8.74
N LYS A 39 -4.02 -7.21 9.63
CA LYS A 39 -4.44 -8.12 10.71
C LYS A 39 -5.44 -7.49 11.68
N LYS A 40 -5.32 -6.18 11.94
CA LYS A 40 -6.16 -5.47 12.90
C LYS A 40 -7.50 -5.02 12.29
N TRP A 41 -7.49 -4.57 11.04
CA TRP A 41 -8.61 -3.88 10.41
C TRP A 41 -9.21 -4.61 9.21
N GLY A 42 -8.57 -5.68 8.75
CA GLY A 42 -8.95 -6.42 7.56
C GLY A 42 -8.23 -5.98 6.29
N PRO A 43 -8.53 -6.64 5.15
CA PRO A 43 -7.95 -6.32 3.84
C PRO A 43 -8.20 -4.87 3.40
N VAL A 44 -7.33 -4.35 2.54
CA VAL A 44 -7.45 -2.98 1.98
C VAL A 44 -8.07 -3.04 0.59
N THR A 45 -9.13 -2.26 0.40
CA THR A 45 -9.77 -2.11 -0.92
C THR A 45 -8.94 -1.20 -1.81
N VAL A 46 -8.55 -1.70 -2.98
CA VAL A 46 -7.87 -0.89 -4.00
C VAL A 46 -8.88 -0.50 -5.07
N LEU A 47 -9.00 0.83 -5.24
CA LEU A 47 -9.89 1.46 -6.20
C LEU A 47 -9.12 1.88 -7.45
N ALA A 48 -9.72 1.67 -8.62
CA ALA A 48 -9.31 2.34 -9.84
C ALA A 48 -9.70 3.82 -9.78
N PRO A 49 -8.98 4.73 -10.45
CA PRO A 49 -9.31 6.15 -10.45
C PRO A 49 -10.76 6.45 -10.88
N GLU A 50 -11.30 5.65 -11.81
CA GLU A 50 -12.67 5.80 -12.33
C GLU A 50 -13.74 5.33 -11.33
N GLU A 51 -13.35 4.60 -10.28
CA GLU A 51 -14.25 4.18 -9.19
C GLU A 51 -14.40 5.28 -8.12
N LEU A 52 -13.64 6.38 -8.19
CA LEU A 52 -13.74 7.50 -7.24
C LEU A 52 -14.95 8.41 -7.56
N PRO A 53 -15.67 8.90 -6.53
CA PRO A 53 -16.65 9.98 -6.70
C PRO A 53 -16.01 11.23 -7.32
N GLU A 54 -16.77 11.97 -8.13
CA GLU A 54 -16.27 13.19 -8.80
C GLU A 54 -15.82 14.28 -7.81
N ASP A 55 -16.41 14.32 -6.63
CA ASP A 55 -16.11 15.27 -5.55
C ASP A 55 -15.16 14.70 -4.48
N ALA A 56 -14.57 13.53 -4.73
CA ALA A 56 -13.67 12.88 -3.79
C ALA A 56 -12.42 13.75 -3.51
N GLN A 57 -12.11 13.92 -2.23
CA GLN A 57 -10.85 14.53 -1.81
C GLN A 57 -9.77 13.46 -1.68
N VAL A 58 -8.70 13.60 -2.45
CA VAL A 58 -7.57 12.67 -2.47
C VAL A 58 -6.36 13.34 -1.82
N VAL A 59 -5.73 12.63 -0.88
CA VAL A 59 -4.51 13.09 -0.20
C VAL A 59 -3.42 12.04 -0.35
N CYS A 60 -2.23 12.46 -0.77
CA CYS A 60 -1.06 11.61 -0.78
C CYS A 60 -0.47 11.54 0.64
N VAL A 61 -0.29 10.33 1.17
CA VAL A 61 0.33 10.09 2.47
C VAL A 61 1.65 9.36 2.28
N GLY A 62 2.70 9.84 2.94
CA GLY A 62 4.01 9.23 2.95
C GLY A 62 4.66 9.33 4.33
N GLY A 63 5.61 8.45 4.60
CA GLY A 63 6.45 8.55 5.80
C GLY A 63 7.67 9.43 5.53
N ILE A 64 8.04 10.25 6.51
CA ILE A 64 9.31 10.99 6.54
C ILE A 64 10.04 10.65 7.85
N GLY A 65 11.36 10.53 7.80
CA GLY A 65 12.20 10.19 8.95
C GLY A 65 13.64 9.96 8.56
#